data_AF-A0A932U1V7-F1
#
_entry.id   AF-A0A932U1V7-F1
#
_cell.length_a   1.000
_cell.length_b   1.000
_cell.length_c   1.000
_cell.angle_alpha   90.00
_cell.angle_beta   90.00
_cell.angle_gamma   90.00
#
_symmetry.space_group_name_H-M   'P 1'
#
loop_
_entity.id
_entity.type
_entity.pdbx_description
1 polymer ?
#
loop_
_entity_poly.entity_id
_entity_poly.type
_entity_poly.pdbx_seq_one_letter_code
_entity_poly.pdbx_strand_id
1 'polypeptide(L)'
;MTPAQTLLLQQTAVWPDDWFYFAGWQDLVFAGLGLMMGVLLVIWWRQQSKRWYSIFAGTLLLGMLLNVSSYFLFVVPPHYAGCPNGCMGRLGYPLPFATVALDGEPKLYLVDFLLNLLLLWLLWLGGSVLWRVLSEAVELRFRTRRFRLVFFLVVAVLPWAALPRYFDPPQVELRGEDMRISINARRAAELTYDVTGLWIQRLAVEDIRYAPLQVPSVFGGIDQPRAQVCLRGYTWFYIPWQRYLVTLDRTGVTALNMQRLGLEGSCWGIGDWRLGIGD
;
A
#
# COMPACT_ATOMS: atom_id res chain seq x y z
N MET A 1 -51.12 28.88 -2.86
CA MET A 1 -50.54 27.58 -2.40
C MET A 1 -49.16 27.49 -2.99
N THR A 2 -48.15 27.47 -2.13
CA THR A 2 -46.74 27.73 -2.41
C THR A 2 -46.04 26.53 -3.06
N PRO A 3 -44.97 26.76 -3.86
CA PRO A 3 -44.18 25.73 -4.54
C PRO A 3 -43.28 24.89 -3.60
N ALA A 4 -43.65 24.80 -2.31
CA ALA A 4 -42.85 24.14 -1.27
C ALA A 4 -43.30 22.69 -0.97
N GLN A 5 -44.29 22.15 -1.69
CA GLN A 5 -44.88 20.84 -1.41
C GLN A 5 -44.58 19.76 -2.47
N THR A 6 -43.84 20.09 -3.52
CA THR A 6 -43.39 19.13 -4.55
C THR A 6 -42.01 18.50 -4.25
N LEU A 7 -41.46 18.71 -3.05
CA LEU A 7 -40.14 18.21 -2.62
C LEU A 7 -40.20 17.04 -1.62
N LEU A 8 -41.34 16.36 -1.46
CA LEU A 8 -41.52 15.37 -0.39
C LEU A 8 -41.94 13.95 -0.81
N LEU A 9 -41.88 13.59 -2.09
CA LEU A 9 -42.17 12.21 -2.53
C LEU A 9 -41.25 11.69 -3.63
N GLN A 10 -39.94 11.86 -3.45
CA GLN A 10 -38.98 10.98 -4.10
C GLN A 10 -37.70 10.80 -3.27
N GLN A 11 -37.88 10.61 -1.97
CA GLN A 11 -36.87 9.98 -1.13
C GLN A 11 -37.04 8.46 -1.31
N THR A 12 -36.79 7.99 -2.53
CA THR A 12 -36.41 6.59 -2.72
C THR A 12 -35.18 6.37 -1.85
N ALA A 13 -35.22 5.36 -0.97
CA ALA A 13 -34.02 4.89 -0.30
C ALA A 13 -32.95 4.61 -1.36
N VAL A 14 -32.03 5.54 -1.57
CA VAL A 14 -30.84 5.35 -2.39
C VAL A 14 -29.94 4.45 -1.55
N TRP A 15 -30.00 3.16 -1.85
CA TRP A 15 -28.95 2.25 -1.45
C TRP A 15 -27.63 2.79 -2.03
N PRO A 16 -26.51 2.85 -1.29
CA PRO A 16 -25.27 3.38 -1.85
C PRO A 16 -24.84 2.49 -3.01
N ASP A 17 -24.63 3.04 -4.21
CA ASP A 17 -24.24 2.26 -5.40
C ASP A 17 -22.78 1.73 -5.33
N ASP A 18 -22.07 1.94 -4.22
CA ASP A 18 -20.61 1.79 -4.10
C ASP A 18 -20.18 0.87 -2.94
N TRP A 19 -20.65 -0.37 -2.90
CA TRP A 19 -20.24 -1.33 -1.86
C TRP A 19 -18.85 -1.94 -2.12
N PHE A 20 -18.45 -2.02 -3.39
CA PHE A 20 -17.19 -2.56 -3.87
C PHE A 20 -16.70 -1.74 -5.07
N TYR A 21 -15.39 -1.67 -5.24
CA TYR A 21 -14.74 -1.03 -6.39
C TYR A 21 -13.62 -1.91 -6.97
N PHE A 22 -12.90 -2.62 -6.11
CA PHE A 22 -11.77 -3.46 -6.53
C PHE A 22 -12.17 -4.92 -6.73
N ALA A 23 -13.11 -5.44 -5.94
CA ALA A 23 -13.51 -6.83 -5.98
C ALA A 23 -14.06 -7.26 -7.36
N GLY A 24 -13.41 -8.27 -7.94
CA GLY A 24 -13.92 -9.03 -9.07
C GLY A 24 -14.63 -10.33 -8.63
N TRP A 25 -15.13 -11.08 -9.61
CA TRP A 25 -15.75 -12.39 -9.34
C TRP A 25 -14.76 -13.40 -8.76
N GLN A 26 -13.47 -13.28 -9.10
CA GLN A 26 -12.41 -14.14 -8.57
C GLN A 26 -12.27 -13.96 -7.05
N ASP A 27 -12.41 -12.73 -6.56
CA ASP A 27 -12.32 -12.42 -5.14
C ASP A 27 -13.48 -13.02 -4.35
N LEU A 28 -14.67 -13.14 -4.95
CA LEU A 28 -15.78 -13.86 -4.34
C LEU A 28 -15.49 -15.36 -4.18
N VAL A 29 -14.87 -15.98 -5.18
CA VAL A 29 -14.46 -17.40 -5.10
C VAL A 29 -13.40 -17.56 -4.01
N PHE A 30 -12.40 -16.69 -3.96
CA PHE A 30 -11.38 -16.70 -2.91
C PHE A 30 -11.97 -16.43 -1.52
N ALA A 31 -12.96 -15.54 -1.41
CA ALA A 31 -13.67 -15.29 -0.17
C ALA A 31 -14.44 -16.53 0.30
N GLY A 32 -15.15 -17.21 -0.61
CA GLY A 32 -15.86 -18.46 -0.31
C GLY A 32 -14.93 -19.56 0.18
N LEU A 33 -13.82 -19.79 -0.54
CA LEU A 33 -12.78 -20.74 -0.13
C LEU A 33 -12.12 -20.34 1.19
N GLY A 34 -11.88 -19.04 1.39
CA GLY A 34 -11.31 -18.47 2.60
C GLY A 34 -12.22 -18.68 3.81
N LEU A 35 -13.53 -18.44 3.68
CA LEU A 35 -14.50 -18.70 4.73
C LEU A 35 -14.57 -20.19 5.07
N MET A 36 -14.60 -21.07 4.07
CA MET A 36 -14.54 -22.52 4.28
C MET A 36 -13.26 -22.91 5.06
N MET A 37 -12.10 -22.39 4.66
CA MET A 37 -10.84 -22.60 5.37
C MET A 37 -10.90 -22.07 6.81
N GLY A 38 -11.46 -20.88 7.02
CA GLY A 38 -11.66 -20.28 8.34
C GLY A 38 -12.50 -21.16 9.25
N VAL A 39 -13.61 -21.73 8.74
CA VAL A 39 -14.45 -22.67 9.47
C VAL A 39 -13.65 -23.93 9.86
N LEU A 40 -12.90 -24.52 8.93
CA LEU A 40 -12.07 -25.70 9.20
C LEU A 40 -11.01 -25.41 10.27
N LEU A 41 -10.34 -24.26 10.20
CA LEU A 41 -9.35 -23.84 11.19
C LEU A 41 -9.97 -23.61 12.57
N VAL A 42 -11.18 -23.06 12.64
CA VAL A 42 -11.92 -22.90 13.90
C VAL A 42 -12.31 -24.25 14.48
N ILE A 43 -12.80 -25.19 13.66
CA ILE A 43 -13.11 -26.56 14.10
C ILE A 43 -11.84 -27.24 14.63
N TRP A 44 -10.72 -27.11 13.92
CA TRP A 44 -9.44 -27.65 14.35
C TRP A 44 -9.02 -27.08 15.71
N TRP A 45 -9.09 -25.76 15.90
CA TRP A 45 -8.76 -25.14 17.18
C TRP A 45 -9.70 -25.53 18.31
N ARG A 46 -10.99 -25.69 18.02
CA ARG A 46 -11.99 -26.19 18.98
C ARG A 46 -11.65 -27.59 19.47
N GLN A 47 -11.11 -28.45 18.61
CA GLN A 47 -10.65 -29.79 18.98
C GLN A 47 -9.35 -29.75 19.81
N GLN A 48 -8.45 -28.81 19.51
CA GLN A 48 -7.13 -28.73 20.17
C GLN A 48 -7.11 -28.00 21.51
N SER A 49 -8.01 -27.02 21.74
CA SER A 49 -7.95 -26.16 22.92
C SER A 49 -9.31 -25.69 23.41
N LYS A 50 -9.49 -25.69 24.74
CA LYS A 50 -10.67 -25.08 25.39
C LYS A 50 -10.71 -23.55 25.24
N ARG A 51 -9.59 -22.91 24.88
CA ARG A 51 -9.46 -21.45 24.68
C ARG A 51 -9.49 -21.03 23.21
N TRP A 52 -10.07 -21.85 22.34
CA TRP A 52 -10.15 -21.57 20.90
C TRP A 52 -10.80 -20.21 20.59
N TYR A 53 -11.80 -19.80 21.38
CA TYR A 53 -12.48 -18.51 21.22
C TYR A 53 -11.53 -17.32 21.41
N SER A 54 -10.56 -17.42 22.33
CA SER A 54 -9.57 -16.37 22.56
C SER A 54 -8.60 -16.27 21.39
N ILE A 55 -8.23 -17.40 20.77
CA ILE A 55 -7.37 -17.43 19.59
C ILE A 55 -8.11 -16.80 18.41
N PHE A 56 -9.35 -17.22 18.17
CA PHE A 56 -10.21 -16.65 17.13
C PHE A 56 -10.37 -15.12 17.29
N ALA A 57 -10.79 -14.67 18.49
CA ALA A 57 -11.00 -13.25 18.76
C ALA A 57 -9.69 -12.45 18.68
N GLY A 58 -8.60 -13.02 19.19
CA GLY A 58 -7.28 -12.39 19.14
C GLY A 58 -6.75 -12.23 17.71
N THR A 59 -6.86 -13.26 16.87
CA THR A 59 -6.42 -13.15 15.47
C THR A 59 -7.34 -12.25 14.66
N LEU A 60 -8.65 -12.25 14.94
CA LEU A 60 -9.60 -11.35 14.28
C LEU A 60 -9.33 -9.88 14.65
N LEU A 61 -9.12 -9.60 15.94
CA LEU A 61 -8.75 -8.27 16.40
C LEU A 61 -7.43 -7.80 15.78
N LEU A 62 -6.43 -8.68 15.72
CA LEU A 62 -5.15 -8.35 15.08
C LEU A 62 -5.29 -8.10 13.58
N GLY A 63 -6.10 -8.91 12.88
CA GLY A 63 -6.45 -8.66 11.48
C GLY A 63 -7.15 -7.32 11.29
N MET A 64 -8.08 -6.95 12.17
CA MET A 64 -8.77 -5.66 12.15
C MET A 64 -7.83 -4.49 12.38
N LEU A 65 -6.94 -4.58 13.38
CA LEU A 65 -5.94 -3.55 13.66
C LEU A 65 -5.00 -3.34 12.47
N LEU A 66 -4.56 -4.43 11.83
CA LEU A 66 -3.74 -4.33 10.62
C LEU A 66 -4.52 -3.76 9.43
N ASN A 67 -5.78 -4.14 9.26
CA ASN A 67 -6.62 -3.60 8.18
C ASN A 67 -6.78 -2.09 8.32
N VAL A 68 -7.11 -1.61 9.53
CA VAL A 68 -7.21 -0.18 9.83
C VAL A 68 -5.85 0.52 9.71
N SER A 69 -4.77 -0.09 10.22
CA SER A 69 -3.42 0.49 10.07
C SER A 69 -3.02 0.60 8.60
N SER A 70 -3.45 -0.34 7.76
CA SER A 70 -3.10 -0.35 6.35
C SER A 70 -3.68 0.84 5.58
N TYR A 71 -4.82 1.37 6.03
CA TYR A 71 -5.40 2.60 5.48
C TYR A 71 -4.44 3.79 5.58
N PHE A 72 -3.66 3.88 6.66
CA PHE A 72 -2.75 5.00 6.92
C PHE A 72 -1.33 4.77 6.41
N LEU A 73 -0.84 3.52 6.49
CA LEU A 73 0.54 3.19 6.12
C LEU A 73 0.72 2.99 4.62
N PHE A 74 -0.31 2.45 3.95
CA PHE A 74 -0.25 2.05 2.55
C PHE A 74 -1.12 2.94 1.69
N VAL A 75 -0.53 4.08 1.31
CA VAL A 75 -1.20 5.12 0.55
C VAL A 75 -0.50 5.31 -0.79
N VAL A 76 -1.21 5.03 -1.88
CA VAL A 76 -0.85 5.48 -3.23
C VAL A 76 -1.62 6.76 -3.49
N PRO A 77 -0.97 7.93 -3.56
CA PRO A 77 -1.66 9.19 -3.78
C PRO A 77 -2.28 9.25 -5.19
N PRO A 78 -3.21 10.19 -5.43
CA PRO A 78 -3.62 10.54 -6.78
C PRO A 78 -2.40 10.92 -7.61
N HIS A 79 -2.35 10.44 -8.86
CA HIS A 79 -1.15 10.50 -9.69
C HIS A 79 -1.51 10.79 -11.15
N TYR A 80 -0.54 11.33 -11.89
CA TYR A 80 -0.65 11.61 -13.32
C TYR A 80 0.23 10.69 -14.17
N ALA A 81 1.14 9.94 -13.54
CA ALA A 81 1.93 8.91 -14.21
C ALA A 81 1.02 7.87 -14.90
N GLY A 82 1.19 7.68 -16.21
CA GLY A 82 0.35 6.80 -17.03
C GLY A 82 -1.09 7.27 -17.24
N CYS A 83 -1.46 8.44 -16.71
CA CYS A 83 -2.85 8.90 -16.64
C CYS A 83 -2.93 10.43 -16.82
N PRO A 84 -3.00 10.94 -18.07
CA PRO A 84 -2.92 12.39 -18.36
C PRO A 84 -4.03 13.22 -17.69
N ASN A 85 -5.20 12.63 -17.50
CA ASN A 85 -6.35 13.30 -16.87
C ASN A 85 -6.33 13.19 -15.33
N GLY A 86 -5.31 12.53 -14.76
CA GLY A 86 -5.23 12.21 -13.34
C GLY A 86 -6.02 10.94 -13.00
N CYS A 87 -5.39 10.08 -12.21
CA CYS A 87 -5.99 8.85 -11.71
C CYS A 87 -6.16 8.91 -10.19
N MET A 88 -7.23 8.29 -9.71
CA MET A 88 -7.52 8.20 -8.28
C MET A 88 -6.42 7.43 -7.55
N GLY A 89 -6.10 7.90 -6.34
CA GLY A 89 -5.25 7.19 -5.39
C GLY A 89 -5.94 5.93 -4.85
N ARG A 90 -5.14 5.06 -4.24
CA ARG A 90 -5.60 3.81 -3.61
C ARG A 90 -5.04 3.72 -2.20
N LEU A 91 -5.87 3.20 -1.29
CA LEU A 91 -5.54 3.01 0.12
C LEU A 91 -5.78 1.57 0.52
N GLY A 92 -4.94 1.08 1.43
CA GLY A 92 -5.03 -0.27 1.97
C GLY A 92 -4.14 -1.27 1.23
N TYR A 93 -3.71 -2.28 1.97
CA TYR A 93 -2.86 -3.38 1.51
C TYR A 93 -3.08 -4.60 2.42
N PRO A 94 -2.91 -5.84 1.95
CA PRO A 94 -2.55 -6.29 0.60
C PRO A 94 -3.62 -6.06 -0.47
N LEU A 95 -4.90 -6.04 -0.12
CA LEU A 95 -5.98 -5.68 -1.03
C LEU A 95 -6.41 -4.22 -0.78
N PRO A 96 -6.45 -3.37 -1.82
CA PRO A 96 -6.95 -2.01 -1.67
C PRO A 96 -8.46 -2.05 -1.39
N PHE A 97 -8.92 -1.14 -0.52
CA PHE A 97 -10.34 -1.07 -0.12
C PHE A 97 -10.88 0.35 -0.02
N ALA A 98 -10.06 1.34 -0.32
CA ALA A 98 -10.48 2.73 -0.40
C ALA A 98 -9.74 3.43 -1.53
N THR A 99 -10.39 4.46 -2.09
CA THR A 99 -9.83 5.34 -3.11
C THR A 99 -9.69 6.75 -2.56
N VAL A 100 -8.83 7.54 -3.19
CA VAL A 100 -8.71 8.98 -2.91
C VAL A 100 -8.87 9.71 -4.24
N ALA A 101 -9.88 10.57 -4.34
CA ALA A 101 -10.09 11.37 -5.53
C ALA A 101 -9.01 12.47 -5.66
N LEU A 102 -8.95 13.13 -6.83
CA LEU A 102 -7.96 14.18 -7.11
C LEU A 102 -8.12 15.42 -6.20
N ASP A 103 -9.33 15.64 -5.69
CA ASP A 103 -9.65 16.66 -4.68
C ASP A 103 -9.20 16.28 -3.26
N GLY A 104 -8.73 15.04 -3.06
CA GLY A 104 -8.24 14.53 -1.79
C GLY A 104 -9.30 13.83 -0.94
N GLU A 105 -10.55 13.71 -1.42
CA GLU A 105 -11.63 13.07 -0.66
C GLU A 105 -11.46 11.54 -0.67
N PRO A 106 -11.34 10.89 0.50
CA PRO A 106 -11.24 9.43 0.57
C PRO A 106 -12.62 8.79 0.53
N LYS A 107 -12.77 7.73 -0.26
CA LYS A 107 -13.98 6.90 -0.34
C LYS A 107 -13.66 5.47 0.06
N LEU A 108 -14.41 4.93 1.03
CA LEU A 108 -14.24 3.58 1.55
C LEU A 108 -15.29 2.62 0.99
N TYR A 109 -14.85 1.44 0.57
CA TYR A 109 -15.70 0.38 0.04
C TYR A 109 -15.79 -0.76 1.05
N LEU A 110 -17.00 -1.02 1.57
CA LEU A 110 -17.20 -1.93 2.69
C LEU A 110 -16.87 -3.38 2.34
N VAL A 111 -17.22 -3.85 1.14
CA VAL A 111 -16.96 -5.24 0.72
C VAL A 111 -15.45 -5.46 0.54
N ASP A 112 -14.76 -4.54 -0.12
CA ASP A 112 -13.31 -4.62 -0.29
C ASP A 112 -12.59 -4.59 1.07
N PHE A 113 -13.10 -3.79 2.02
CA PHE A 113 -12.59 -3.74 3.39
C PHE A 113 -12.75 -5.09 4.11
N LEU A 114 -13.92 -5.73 3.96
CA LEU A 114 -14.19 -7.04 4.56
C LEU A 114 -13.37 -8.16 3.90
N LEU A 115 -13.11 -8.07 2.59
CA LEU A 115 -12.25 -9.02 1.88
C LEU A 115 -10.81 -8.93 2.38
N ASN A 116 -10.27 -7.71 2.52
CA ASN A 116 -8.94 -7.52 3.09
C ASN A 116 -8.88 -8.00 4.55
N LEU A 117 -9.93 -7.72 5.35
CA LEU A 117 -10.04 -8.23 6.72
C LEU A 117 -10.04 -9.75 6.77
N LEU A 118 -10.83 -10.41 5.91
CA LEU A 118 -10.91 -11.87 5.83
C LEU A 118 -9.52 -12.45 5.50
N LEU A 119 -8.84 -11.89 4.52
CA LEU A 119 -7.49 -12.31 4.13
C LEU A 119 -6.50 -12.18 5.31
N LEU A 120 -6.44 -11.01 5.96
CA LEU A 120 -5.55 -10.76 7.09
C LEU A 120 -5.89 -11.64 8.30
N TRP A 121 -7.18 -11.84 8.57
CA TRP A 121 -7.62 -12.71 9.66
C TRP A 121 -7.21 -14.18 9.40
N LEU A 122 -7.42 -14.68 8.19
CA LEU A 122 -7.01 -16.04 7.80
C LEU A 122 -5.49 -16.21 7.85
N LEU A 123 -4.73 -15.19 7.46
CA LEU A 123 -3.27 -15.19 7.57
C LEU A 123 -2.81 -15.37 9.03
N TRP A 124 -3.42 -14.64 9.96
CA TRP A 124 -3.09 -14.79 11.39
C TRP A 124 -3.63 -16.08 12.01
N LEU A 125 -4.82 -16.51 11.61
CA LEU A 125 -5.40 -17.77 12.09
C LEU A 125 -4.56 -18.96 11.60
N GLY A 126 -4.19 -19.01 10.33
CA GLY A 126 -3.28 -20.00 9.77
C GLY A 126 -1.88 -19.91 10.38
N GLY A 127 -1.35 -18.69 10.54
CA GLY A 127 -0.08 -18.43 11.23
C GLY A 127 -0.06 -18.97 12.66
N SER A 128 -1.20 -18.90 13.38
CA SER A 128 -1.31 -19.48 14.73
C SER A 128 -1.22 -21.01 14.74
N VAL A 129 -1.74 -21.68 13.71
CA VAL A 129 -1.61 -23.14 13.54
C VAL A 129 -0.16 -23.49 13.23
N LEU A 130 0.48 -22.78 12.31
CA LEU A 130 1.89 -22.98 11.99
C LEU A 130 2.77 -22.77 13.24
N TRP A 131 2.52 -21.70 13.99
CA TRP A 131 3.19 -21.44 15.26
C TRP A 131 3.01 -22.60 16.24
N ARG A 132 1.79 -23.12 16.39
CA ARG A 132 1.50 -24.27 17.26
C ARG A 132 2.31 -25.50 16.84
N VAL A 133 2.28 -25.87 15.56
CA VAL A 133 3.02 -27.02 15.02
C VAL A 133 4.53 -26.87 15.25
N LEU A 134 5.09 -25.71 14.89
CA LEU A 134 6.52 -25.45 15.07
C LEU A 134 6.91 -25.43 16.55
N SER A 135 6.07 -24.87 17.42
CA SER A 135 6.33 -24.81 18.86
C SER A 135 6.37 -26.20 19.51
N GLU A 136 5.54 -27.14 19.05
CA GLU A 136 5.55 -28.52 19.53
C GLU A 136 6.73 -29.30 18.93
N ALA A 137 7.06 -29.10 17.65
CA ALA A 137 8.20 -29.75 17.00
C ALA A 137 9.55 -29.46 17.67
N VAL A 138 9.71 -28.26 18.26
CA VAL A 138 10.94 -27.88 19.00
C VAL A 138 10.81 -28.04 20.52
N GLU A 139 9.68 -28.57 20.98
CA GLU A 139 9.33 -28.72 22.40
C GLU A 139 9.51 -27.41 23.18
N LEU A 140 9.00 -26.31 22.60
CA LEU A 140 9.28 -24.93 23.05
C LEU A 140 9.01 -24.73 24.55
N ARG A 141 8.06 -25.48 25.11
CA ARG A 141 7.69 -25.48 26.54
C ARG A 141 8.81 -25.91 27.48
N PHE A 142 9.73 -26.77 27.05
CA PHE A 142 10.85 -27.26 27.88
C PHE A 142 12.15 -26.48 27.63
N ARG A 143 12.18 -25.62 26.61
CA ARG A 143 13.34 -24.79 26.28
C ARG A 143 13.50 -23.58 27.19
N THR A 144 14.72 -23.08 27.29
CA THR A 144 15.07 -21.88 28.08
C THR A 144 14.39 -20.62 27.55
N ARG A 145 14.19 -19.60 28.41
CA ARG A 145 13.57 -18.32 28.01
C ARG A 145 14.30 -17.63 26.86
N ARG A 146 15.64 -17.71 26.82
CA ARG A 146 16.47 -17.15 25.73
C ARG A 146 16.14 -17.81 24.40
N PHE A 147 16.08 -19.14 24.37
CA PHE A 147 15.71 -19.87 23.16
C PHE A 147 14.30 -19.49 22.69
N ARG A 148 13.32 -19.38 23.59
CA ARG A 148 11.96 -18.97 23.23
C ARG A 148 11.91 -17.59 22.60
N LEU A 149 12.67 -16.63 23.13
CA LEU A 149 12.74 -15.28 22.60
C LEU A 149 13.38 -15.26 21.20
N VAL A 150 14.51 -15.95 21.03
CA VAL A 150 15.18 -16.05 19.71
C VAL A 150 14.28 -16.76 18.71
N PHE A 151 13.63 -17.85 19.10
CA PHE A 151 12.69 -18.57 18.26
C PHE A 151 11.51 -17.69 17.85
N PHE A 152 10.92 -16.91 18.78
CA PHE A 152 9.88 -15.94 18.47
C PHE A 152 10.37 -14.85 17.50
N LEU A 153 11.55 -14.29 17.73
CA LEU A 153 12.11 -13.29 16.82
C LEU A 153 12.32 -13.86 15.41
N VAL A 154 12.86 -15.07 15.28
CA VAL A 154 13.16 -15.68 13.98
C VAL A 154 11.90 -16.15 13.24
N VAL A 155 10.93 -16.73 13.95
CA VAL A 155 9.75 -17.36 13.31
C VAL A 155 8.58 -16.38 13.19
N ALA A 156 8.42 -15.43 14.11
CA ALA A 156 7.28 -14.50 14.12
C ALA A 156 7.67 -13.09 13.68
N VAL A 157 8.80 -12.53 14.11
CA VAL A 157 9.13 -11.12 13.83
C VAL A 157 9.89 -10.94 12.52
N LEU A 158 10.93 -11.75 12.30
CA LEU A 158 11.84 -11.63 11.17
C LEU A 158 11.13 -11.78 9.81
N PRO A 159 10.20 -12.73 9.59
CA PRO A 159 9.54 -12.86 8.30
C PRO A 159 8.74 -11.61 7.92
N TRP A 160 8.04 -11.03 8.91
CA TRP A 160 7.28 -9.78 8.73
C TRP A 160 8.18 -8.57 8.53
N ALA A 161 9.27 -8.47 9.32
CA ALA A 161 10.25 -7.41 9.18
C ALA A 161 10.85 -7.38 7.76
N ALA A 162 11.15 -8.57 7.22
CA ALA A 162 11.81 -8.75 5.94
C ALA A 162 10.87 -8.71 4.72
N LEU A 163 9.54 -8.65 4.89
CA LEU A 163 8.59 -8.59 3.77
C LEU A 163 8.93 -7.51 2.71
N PRO A 164 9.33 -6.27 3.08
CA PRO A 164 9.69 -5.22 2.12
C PRO A 164 10.80 -5.62 1.15
N ARG A 165 11.64 -6.59 1.51
CA ARG A 165 12.71 -7.07 0.65
C ARG A 165 12.22 -8.02 -0.44
N TYR A 166 11.12 -8.72 -0.20
CA TYR A 166 10.60 -9.75 -1.10
C TYR A 166 9.41 -9.29 -1.92
N PHE A 167 8.54 -8.44 -1.36
CA PHE A 167 7.33 -7.97 -2.03
C PHE A 167 7.40 -6.48 -2.33
N ASP A 168 6.79 -6.07 -3.43
CA ASP A 168 6.65 -4.65 -3.75
C ASP A 168 5.62 -3.99 -2.84
N PRO A 169 5.93 -2.83 -2.24
CA PRO A 169 4.91 -1.99 -1.63
C PRO A 169 3.87 -1.56 -2.68
N PRO A 170 2.68 -1.13 -2.25
CA PRO A 170 1.70 -0.56 -3.16
C PRO A 170 2.29 0.68 -3.84
N GLN A 171 2.15 0.73 -5.15
CA GLN A 171 2.73 1.72 -6.04
C GLN A 171 1.84 1.88 -7.28
N VAL A 172 2.07 2.95 -8.04
CA VAL A 172 1.36 3.17 -9.30
C VAL A 172 1.69 2.08 -10.32
N GLU A 173 0.67 1.63 -11.07
CA GLU A 173 0.84 0.72 -12.21
C GLU A 173 1.32 1.50 -13.43
N LEU A 174 2.63 1.43 -13.70
CA LEU A 174 3.26 2.14 -14.81
C LEU A 174 3.38 1.25 -16.04
N ARG A 175 3.29 1.86 -17.23
CA ARG A 175 3.47 1.17 -18.53
C ARG A 175 4.35 1.99 -19.46
N GLY A 176 5.02 1.32 -20.39
CA GLY A 176 5.80 1.97 -21.46
C GLY A 176 6.92 2.87 -20.93
N GLU A 177 6.92 4.12 -21.36
CA GLU A 177 7.99 5.10 -21.07
C GLU A 177 8.06 5.47 -19.58
N ASP A 178 6.92 5.59 -18.90
CA ASP A 178 6.86 5.88 -17.47
C ASP A 178 7.49 4.76 -16.62
N MET A 179 7.34 3.51 -17.09
CA MET A 179 7.99 2.35 -16.47
C MET A 179 9.52 2.44 -16.65
N ARG A 180 10.00 2.81 -17.85
CA ARG A 180 11.44 3.00 -18.11
C ARG A 180 12.02 4.09 -17.21
N ILE A 181 11.35 5.24 -17.14
CA ILE A 181 11.76 6.41 -16.35
C ILE A 181 11.79 6.09 -14.86
N SER A 182 10.75 5.42 -14.34
CA SER A 182 10.71 5.03 -12.93
C SER A 182 11.79 4.01 -12.56
N ILE A 183 12.09 3.03 -13.41
CA ILE A 183 13.17 2.08 -13.18
C ILE A 183 14.52 2.81 -13.13
N ASN A 184 14.76 3.74 -14.06
CA ASN A 184 16.00 4.53 -14.08
C ASN A 184 16.11 5.42 -12.84
N ALA A 185 15.03 6.06 -12.40
CA ALA A 185 15.00 6.86 -11.17
C ALA A 185 15.28 6.01 -9.92
N ARG A 186 14.66 4.83 -9.80
CA ARG A 186 14.93 3.89 -8.70
C ARG A 186 16.38 3.45 -8.70
N ARG A 187 16.89 3.02 -9.85
CA ARG A 187 18.28 2.59 -10.00
C ARG A 187 19.26 3.70 -9.63
N ALA A 188 18.98 4.94 -10.02
CA ALA A 188 19.80 6.08 -9.63
C ALA A 188 19.73 6.35 -8.12
N ALA A 189 18.54 6.31 -7.51
CA ALA A 189 18.39 6.45 -6.06
C ALA A 189 19.15 5.36 -5.29
N GLU A 190 19.10 4.12 -5.76
CA GLU A 190 19.75 2.97 -5.14
C GLU A 190 21.27 2.98 -5.35
N LEU A 191 21.75 3.14 -6.59
CA LEU A 191 23.18 2.98 -6.92
C LEU A 191 24.00 4.26 -6.81
N THR A 192 23.41 5.41 -7.16
CA THR A 192 24.14 6.69 -7.20
C THR A 192 24.06 7.41 -5.86
N TYR A 193 22.89 7.37 -5.21
CA TYR A 193 22.63 8.13 -3.98
C TYR A 193 22.54 7.25 -2.72
N ASP A 194 22.76 5.93 -2.85
CA ASP A 194 22.80 4.95 -1.75
C ASP A 194 21.60 5.09 -0.80
N VAL A 195 20.40 5.25 -1.37
CA VAL A 195 19.18 5.47 -0.59
C VAL A 195 18.73 4.19 0.10
N THR A 196 18.84 3.05 -0.56
CA THR A 196 18.47 1.75 0.01
C THR A 196 19.62 1.16 0.82
N GLY A 197 19.31 0.46 1.90
CA GLY A 197 20.33 -0.06 2.82
C GLY A 197 19.72 -0.73 4.04
N LEU A 198 20.33 -0.52 5.21
CA LEU A 198 19.82 -1.11 6.46
C LEU A 198 18.49 -0.48 6.90
N TRP A 199 18.27 0.80 6.62
CA TRP A 199 17.07 1.53 7.06
C TRP A 199 15.96 1.45 6.02
N ILE A 200 16.22 1.90 4.79
CA ILE A 200 15.25 1.85 3.71
C ILE A 200 15.44 0.55 2.94
N GLN A 201 14.44 -0.32 3.01
CA GLN A 201 14.48 -1.63 2.39
C GLN A 201 13.97 -1.62 0.94
N ARG A 202 13.03 -0.71 0.61
CA ARG A 202 12.44 -0.63 -0.73
C ARG A 202 11.91 0.76 -1.07
N LEU A 203 11.85 1.06 -2.36
CA LEU A 203 11.30 2.29 -2.93
C LEU A 203 10.03 1.98 -3.74
N ALA A 204 8.95 2.71 -3.48
CA ALA A 204 7.74 2.73 -4.33
C ALA A 204 7.71 4.00 -5.18
N VAL A 205 7.07 3.97 -6.35
CA VAL A 205 6.79 5.20 -7.11
C VAL A 205 5.43 5.74 -6.69
N GLU A 206 5.39 7.02 -6.34
CA GLU A 206 4.16 7.75 -6.07
C GLU A 206 3.61 8.41 -7.34
N ASP A 207 4.45 9.14 -8.09
CA ASP A 207 4.02 9.89 -9.27
C ASP A 207 5.22 10.30 -10.14
N ILE A 208 4.96 10.70 -11.38
CA ILE A 208 5.94 11.16 -12.37
C ILE A 208 5.40 12.44 -13.02
N ARG A 209 6.19 13.52 -13.00
CA ARG A 209 5.86 14.77 -13.69
C ARG A 209 6.91 15.11 -14.74
N TYR A 210 6.44 15.66 -15.85
CA TYR A 210 7.29 16.10 -16.94
C TYR A 210 7.44 17.62 -16.87
N ALA A 211 8.68 18.10 -16.92
CA ALA A 211 8.92 19.53 -17.07
C ALA A 211 8.57 19.93 -18.52
N PRO A 212 7.97 21.12 -18.75
CA PRO A 212 7.75 21.60 -20.10
C PRO A 212 9.09 21.71 -20.83
N LEU A 213 9.18 21.12 -22.03
CA LEU A 213 10.36 21.22 -22.89
C LEU A 213 10.59 22.68 -23.25
N GLN A 214 11.55 23.33 -22.59
CA GLN A 214 12.04 24.64 -23.02
C GLN A 214 12.78 24.43 -24.36
N VAL A 215 12.32 25.09 -25.41
CA VAL A 215 12.87 25.01 -26.76
C VAL A 215 14.39 25.28 -26.71
N PRO A 216 15.25 24.53 -27.43
CA PRO A 216 16.69 24.62 -27.21
C PRO A 216 17.22 25.98 -27.64
N SER A 217 18.06 26.59 -26.82
CA SER A 217 19.18 27.36 -27.35
C SER A 217 20.02 26.41 -28.22
N VAL A 218 20.62 26.94 -29.29
CA VAL A 218 21.28 26.23 -30.39
C VAL A 218 22.47 25.33 -29.96
N PHE A 219 22.78 25.23 -28.66
CA PHE A 219 23.85 24.43 -28.11
C PHE A 219 23.31 23.41 -27.09
N GLY A 220 23.68 22.14 -27.28
CA GLY A 220 23.12 20.97 -26.59
C GLY A 220 23.01 21.09 -25.07
N GLY A 221 21.78 21.04 -24.56
CA GLY A 221 21.48 20.86 -23.15
C GLY A 221 21.02 19.43 -22.87
N ILE A 222 21.96 18.51 -22.61
CA ILE A 222 21.64 17.18 -22.05
C ILE A 222 21.18 17.33 -20.59
N ASP A 223 21.64 18.37 -19.91
CA ASP A 223 21.34 18.71 -18.51
C ASP A 223 19.95 19.35 -18.29
N GLN A 224 19.09 19.40 -19.31
CA GLN A 224 17.74 19.90 -19.14
C GLN A 224 16.85 18.81 -18.51
N PRO A 225 16.14 19.10 -17.40
CA PRO A 225 15.27 18.13 -16.77
C PRO A 225 14.10 17.82 -17.69
N ARG A 226 13.85 16.54 -17.97
CA ARG A 226 12.64 16.09 -18.69
C ARG A 226 11.60 15.54 -17.75
N ALA A 227 12.03 14.70 -16.82
CA ALA A 227 11.14 13.98 -15.93
C ALA A 227 11.61 14.09 -14.48
N GLN A 228 10.67 14.30 -13.59
CA GLN A 228 10.86 14.24 -12.16
C GLN A 228 10.02 13.07 -11.63
N VAL A 229 10.62 12.23 -10.79
CA VAL A 229 9.98 11.03 -10.24
C VAL A 229 9.94 11.16 -8.73
N CYS A 230 8.75 11.03 -8.14
CA CYS A 230 8.61 10.92 -6.70
C CYS A 230 8.61 9.46 -6.26
N LEU A 231 9.53 9.14 -5.36
CA LEU A 231 9.67 7.82 -4.75
C LEU A 231 9.35 7.90 -3.26
N ARG A 232 8.73 6.86 -2.69
CA ARG A 232 8.55 6.67 -1.25
C ARG A 232 9.45 5.55 -0.75
N GLY A 233 10.24 5.83 0.29
CA GLY A 233 11.03 4.84 0.99
C GLY A 233 10.26 4.13 2.09
N TYR A 234 10.34 2.80 2.09
CA TYR A 234 9.79 1.92 3.11
C TYR A 234 10.91 1.25 3.90
N THR A 235 10.75 1.22 5.21
CA THR A 235 11.67 0.55 6.14
C THR A 235 11.20 -0.86 6.46
N TRP A 236 11.77 -1.49 7.49
CA TRP A 236 11.28 -2.74 8.06
C TRP A 236 9.77 -2.66 8.36
N PHE A 237 9.06 -3.78 8.21
CA PHE A 237 7.61 -3.86 8.40
C PHE A 237 6.79 -2.93 7.49
N TYR A 238 7.34 -2.48 6.37
CA TYR A 238 6.70 -1.52 5.46
C TYR A 238 6.30 -0.19 6.12
N ILE A 239 7.04 0.26 7.13
CA ILE A 239 6.77 1.58 7.71
C ILE A 239 7.31 2.65 6.75
N PRO A 240 6.47 3.58 6.25
CA PRO A 240 6.93 4.66 5.38
C PRO A 240 7.87 5.59 6.14
N TRP A 241 8.95 6.03 5.50
CA TRP A 241 9.99 6.83 6.15
C TRP A 241 10.13 8.23 5.56
N GLN A 242 10.47 8.32 4.28
CA GLN A 242 10.74 9.58 3.58
C GLN A 242 10.37 9.47 2.11
N ARG A 243 10.19 10.63 1.47
CA ARG A 243 10.03 10.78 0.03
C ARG A 243 11.34 11.22 -0.61
N TYR A 244 11.51 10.86 -1.87
CA TYR A 244 12.68 11.20 -2.67
C TYR A 244 12.24 11.69 -4.03
N LEU A 245 12.61 12.92 -4.36
CA LEU A 245 12.36 13.51 -5.67
C LEU A 245 13.63 13.35 -6.51
N VAL A 246 13.57 12.53 -7.56
CA VAL A 246 14.68 12.31 -8.47
C VAL A 246 14.41 13.05 -9.77
N THR A 247 15.30 13.97 -10.14
CA THR A 247 15.20 14.69 -11.41
C THR A 247 16.11 14.02 -12.44
N LEU A 248 15.53 13.60 -13.55
CA LEU A 248 16.23 12.94 -14.65
C LEU A 248 16.50 13.91 -15.81
N ASP A 249 17.58 13.64 -16.52
CA ASP A 249 18.00 14.34 -17.73
C ASP A 249 16.99 14.25 -18.87
N ARG A 250 17.32 14.88 -20.00
CA ARG A 250 16.43 14.93 -21.16
C ARG A 250 16.12 13.54 -21.75
N THR A 251 17.00 12.57 -21.57
CA THR A 251 16.77 11.20 -22.04
C THR A 251 16.01 10.33 -21.03
N GLY A 252 15.85 10.78 -19.78
CA GLY A 252 15.21 10.04 -18.70
C GLY A 252 16.07 8.88 -18.20
N VAL A 253 17.39 8.93 -18.39
CA VAL A 253 18.34 7.85 -18.10
C VAL A 253 19.24 8.20 -16.93
N THR A 254 19.75 9.43 -16.90
CA THR A 254 20.70 9.86 -15.87
C THR A 254 20.04 10.80 -14.88
N ALA A 255 20.23 10.55 -13.59
CA ALA A 255 19.77 11.47 -12.55
C ALA A 255 20.69 12.69 -12.45
N LEU A 256 20.10 13.87 -12.61
CA LEU A 256 20.76 15.15 -12.46
C LEU A 256 20.87 15.57 -10.99
N ASN A 257 19.83 15.28 -10.21
CA ASN A 257 19.74 15.65 -8.80
C ASN A 257 18.74 14.73 -8.07
N MET A 258 18.86 14.68 -6.75
CA MET A 258 17.94 14.01 -5.84
C MET A 258 17.71 14.87 -4.59
N GLN A 259 16.44 15.09 -4.26
CA GLN A 259 16.04 15.77 -3.03
C GLN A 259 15.32 14.83 -2.08
N ARG A 260 15.62 14.94 -0.77
CA ARG A 260 14.88 14.25 0.29
C ARG A 260 13.75 15.13 0.80
N LEU A 261 12.58 14.55 0.96
CA LEU A 261 11.34 15.23 1.35
C LEU A 261 10.68 14.52 2.53
N GLY A 262 10.00 15.29 3.38
CA GLY A 262 9.17 14.76 4.46
C GLY A 262 7.87 14.11 3.96
N LEU A 263 7.22 13.32 4.81
CA LEU A 263 5.95 12.66 4.50
C LEU A 263 4.72 13.59 4.62
N GLU A 264 4.85 14.69 5.36
CA GLU A 264 3.74 15.61 5.68
C GLU A 264 3.32 16.51 4.52
N GLY A 265 4.14 16.63 3.46
CA GLY A 265 3.91 17.53 2.33
C GLY A 265 3.85 16.83 0.98
N SER A 266 3.51 17.59 -0.06
CA SER A 266 3.57 17.11 -1.45
C SER A 266 4.99 16.74 -1.88
N CYS A 267 5.10 15.72 -2.73
CA CYS A 267 6.30 15.45 -3.50
C CYS A 267 6.76 16.66 -4.34
N TRP A 268 5.82 17.54 -4.68
CA TRP A 268 5.97 18.62 -5.65
C TRP A 268 6.09 20.01 -4.99
N GLY A 269 6.20 20.09 -3.65
CA GLY A 269 6.40 21.34 -2.89
C GLY A 269 5.13 21.95 -2.28
N ILE A 270 5.31 22.98 -1.42
CA ILE A 270 4.21 23.76 -0.81
C ILE A 270 3.66 24.68 -1.90
N GLY A 271 2.59 24.24 -2.57
CA GLY A 271 1.91 25.10 -3.56
C GLY A 271 1.09 24.39 -4.62
N ASP A 272 1.14 23.05 -4.76
CA ASP A 272 0.44 22.45 -5.91
C ASP A 272 -0.10 21.03 -5.70
N TRP A 273 -1.29 20.98 -5.12
CA TRP A 273 -2.31 19.99 -5.46
C TRP A 273 -3.52 20.63 -6.19
N ARG A 274 -3.47 21.96 -6.45
CA ARG A 274 -4.63 22.76 -6.86
C ARG A 274 -4.46 23.58 -8.14
N LEU A 275 -3.31 23.59 -8.80
CA LEU A 275 -3.12 24.34 -10.05
C LEU A 275 -2.97 23.40 -11.24
N GLY A 276 -4.07 22.68 -11.48
CA GLY A 276 -4.44 22.16 -12.79
C GLY A 276 -5.59 22.94 -13.45
N ILE A 277 -6.03 24.09 -12.90
CA ILE A 277 -7.04 25.00 -13.49
C ILE A 277 -6.78 26.47 -13.04
N GLY A 278 -6.52 27.37 -14.00
CA GLY A 278 -6.48 28.85 -13.90
C GLY A 278 -5.11 29.42 -13.50
N ASP A 279 -4.44 30.27 -14.27
CA ASP A 279 -4.91 31.29 -15.24
C ASP A 279 -4.52 31.06 -16.70
#